data_AF-A0A7G6YQ60-F1
#
_entry.id   AF-A0A7G6YQ60-F1
#
_cell.length_a   1.000
_cell.length_b   1.000
_cell.length_c   1.000
_cell.angle_alpha   90.00
_cell.angle_beta   90.00
_cell.angle_gamma   90.00
#
_symmetry.space_group_name_H-M   'P 1'
#
loop_
_entity.id
_entity.type
_entity.pdbx_description
1 polymer ?
#
loop_
_entity_poly.entity_id
_entity_poly.type
_entity_poly.pdbx_seq_one_letter_code
_entity_poly.pdbx_strand_id
1 'polypeptide(L)'
;MTAYRNLRWTSKVGLLLLMGLLSSCLKLLKPGHPISKEMPPLAPDYSNAANWAALPTRLDSADTVPYGSNLRDQQQNASADVFFVHPTTYYRRKTWNAALDDELVNKITDREVIRKQASVFNAAGQIYAPRYRQATLYAFF
;
A
#
# COMPACT_ATOMS: atom_id res chain seq x y z
N MET A 1 -34.97 39.07 18.79
CA MET A 1 -34.92 37.85 17.94
C MET A 1 -33.80 37.83 16.90
N THR A 2 -33.04 38.90 16.69
CA THR A 2 -32.05 39.03 15.60
C THR A 2 -30.67 38.42 15.93
N ALA A 3 -30.26 38.40 17.20
CA ALA A 3 -28.94 37.91 17.62
C ALA A 3 -28.75 36.38 17.45
N TYR A 4 -29.83 35.60 17.62
CA TYR A 4 -29.80 34.14 17.50
C TYR A 4 -29.59 33.65 16.05
N ARG A 5 -29.90 34.50 15.06
CA ARG A 5 -29.81 34.18 13.63
C ARG A 5 -28.37 34.31 13.09
N ASN A 6 -27.60 35.25 13.65
CA ASN A 6 -26.22 35.50 13.24
C ASN A 6 -25.26 34.43 13.78
N LEU A 7 -25.47 33.95 15.02
CA LEU A 7 -24.65 32.90 15.63
C LEU A 7 -24.75 31.58 14.86
N ARG A 8 -25.94 31.20 14.38
CA ARG A 8 -26.14 30.00 13.56
C ARG A 8 -25.50 30.07 12.16
N TRP A 9 -25.23 31.27 11.65
CA TRP A 9 -24.66 31.46 10.31
C TRP A 9 -23.13 31.43 10.36
N THR A 10 -22.52 32.06 11.38
CA THR A 10 -21.06 32.01 11.60
C THR A 10 -20.56 30.61 11.93
N SER A 11 -21.33 29.80 12.67
CA SER A 11 -20.99 28.39 12.93
C SER A 11 -21.01 27.52 11.67
N LYS A 12 -21.97 27.76 10.74
CA LYS A 12 -22.06 27.01 9.48
C LYS A 12 -20.95 27.39 8.51
N VAL A 13 -20.59 28.67 8.43
CA VAL A 13 -19.45 29.14 7.63
C VAL A 13 -18.12 28.61 8.19
N GLY A 14 -17.95 28.61 9.51
CA GLY A 14 -16.79 28.00 10.17
C GLY A 14 -16.70 26.49 9.91
N LEU A 15 -17.81 25.77 9.95
CA LEU A 15 -17.86 24.33 9.64
C LEU A 15 -17.57 24.03 8.16
N LEU A 16 -18.06 24.85 7.23
CA LEU A 16 -17.79 24.73 5.79
C LEU A 16 -16.32 25.03 5.46
N LEU A 17 -15.71 26.03 6.11
CA LEU A 17 -14.28 26.34 5.97
C LEU A 17 -13.40 25.21 6.54
N LEU A 18 -13.79 24.63 7.67
CA LEU A 18 -13.12 23.46 8.27
C LEU A 18 -13.24 22.21 7.38
N MET A 19 -14.41 21.99 6.74
CA MET A 19 -14.60 20.93 5.75
C MET A 19 -13.79 21.15 4.46
N GLY A 20 -13.62 22.40 4.02
CA GLY A 20 -12.79 22.74 2.85
C GLY A 20 -11.29 22.50 3.08
N LEU A 21 -10.80 22.71 4.31
CA LEU A 21 -9.40 22.49 4.67
C LEU A 21 -9.01 20.99 4.70
N LEU A 22 -9.96 20.11 5.00
CA LEU A 22 -9.73 18.65 5.08
C LEU A 22 -9.60 17.96 3.71
N SER A 23 -10.01 18.60 2.62
CA SER A 23 -9.93 18.03 1.25
C SER A 23 -8.54 18.15 0.60
N SER A 24 -7.58 18.80 1.26
CA SER A 24 -6.32 19.22 0.63
C SER A 24 -5.24 18.13 0.55
N CYS A 25 -5.19 17.21 1.50
CA CYS A 25 -4.03 16.32 1.66
C CYS A 25 -3.85 15.31 0.51
N LEU A 26 -4.95 14.78 -0.07
CA LEU A 26 -4.86 13.80 -1.16
C LEU A 26 -4.24 14.39 -2.44
N LYS A 27 -4.42 15.70 -2.68
CA LYS A 27 -3.82 16.39 -3.84
C LYS A 27 -2.29 16.42 -3.76
N LEU A 28 -1.70 16.23 -2.59
CA LEU A 28 -0.23 16.13 -2.43
C LEU A 28 0.34 14.83 -3.03
N LEU A 29 -0.51 13.84 -3.30
CA LEU A 29 -0.13 12.56 -3.88
C LEU A 29 -0.41 12.48 -5.39
N LYS A 30 -1.16 13.45 -5.95
CA LYS A 30 -1.50 13.50 -7.36
C LYS A 30 -0.30 13.90 -8.23
N PRO A 31 0.10 13.11 -9.23
CA PRO A 31 1.10 13.51 -10.22
C PRO A 31 0.69 14.76 -10.99
N GLY A 32 1.67 15.59 -11.34
CA GLY A 32 1.46 16.89 -12.00
C GLY A 32 1.03 16.82 -13.47
N HIS A 33 0.93 15.61 -14.04
CA HIS A 33 0.64 15.36 -15.45
C HIS A 33 -0.44 14.27 -15.60
N PRO A 34 -1.16 14.22 -16.74
CA PRO A 34 -2.08 13.13 -17.05
C PRO A 34 -1.35 11.79 -17.21
N ILE A 35 -1.98 10.69 -16.82
CA ILE A 35 -1.41 9.34 -16.98
C ILE A 35 -1.08 9.00 -18.44
N SER A 36 -1.85 9.52 -19.40
CA SER A 36 -1.62 9.31 -20.84
C SER A 36 -0.30 9.90 -21.35
N LYS A 37 0.35 10.78 -20.59
CA LYS A 37 1.66 11.36 -20.93
C LYS A 37 2.83 10.61 -20.29
N GLU A 38 2.58 9.57 -19.50
CA GLU A 38 3.60 8.80 -18.81
C GLU A 38 3.88 7.49 -19.52
N MET A 39 5.16 7.19 -19.75
CA MET A 39 5.56 5.85 -20.19
C MET A 39 5.48 4.91 -18.97
N PRO A 40 4.75 3.79 -19.05
CA PRO A 40 4.67 2.86 -17.93
C PRO A 40 6.07 2.29 -17.63
N PRO A 41 6.39 2.01 -16.35
CA PRO A 41 7.58 1.26 -15.97
C PRO A 41 7.69 -0.08 -16.73
N LEU A 42 8.84 -0.74 -16.72
CA LEU A 42 8.99 -2.07 -17.33
C LEU A 42 7.99 -3.08 -16.76
N ALA A 43 7.58 -4.05 -17.58
CA ALA A 43 6.67 -5.10 -17.15
C ALA A 43 7.42 -6.04 -16.19
N PRO A 44 6.79 -6.50 -15.10
CA PRO A 44 7.42 -7.49 -14.25
C PRO A 44 7.67 -8.79 -15.00
N ASP A 45 8.89 -9.31 -14.88
CA ASP A 45 9.23 -10.68 -15.27
C ASP A 45 9.17 -11.56 -14.03
N TYR A 46 8.08 -12.29 -13.86
CA TYR A 46 7.86 -13.14 -12.68
C TYR A 46 8.67 -14.44 -12.69
N SER A 47 9.43 -14.73 -13.76
CA SER A 47 10.46 -15.78 -13.70
C SER A 47 11.65 -15.35 -12.83
N ASN A 48 11.84 -14.03 -12.63
CA ASN A 48 12.88 -13.49 -11.76
C ASN A 48 12.36 -13.35 -10.31
N ALA A 49 13.00 -14.06 -9.38
CA ALA A 49 12.69 -14.02 -7.95
C ALA A 49 12.76 -12.61 -7.32
N ALA A 50 13.54 -11.69 -7.90
CA ALA A 50 13.60 -10.29 -7.42
C ALA A 50 12.28 -9.53 -7.63
N ASN A 51 11.45 -9.95 -8.59
CA ASN A 51 10.13 -9.38 -8.84
C ASN A 51 9.05 -9.92 -7.89
N TRP A 52 9.45 -10.61 -6.81
CA TRP A 52 8.56 -11.10 -5.76
C TRP A 52 8.93 -10.47 -4.42
N ALA A 53 7.93 -9.95 -3.72
CA ALA A 53 8.04 -9.46 -2.35
C ALA A 53 8.01 -10.61 -1.33
N ALA A 54 7.35 -11.73 -1.66
CA ALA A 54 7.41 -12.98 -0.91
C ALA A 54 7.52 -14.21 -1.82
N LEU A 55 8.39 -15.16 -1.47
CA LEU A 55 8.45 -16.50 -2.08
C LEU A 55 8.65 -17.55 -0.98
N PRO A 56 7.99 -18.71 -1.01
CA PRO A 56 8.13 -19.74 0.04
C PRO A 56 9.54 -20.34 0.13
N THR A 57 10.32 -20.20 -0.96
CA THR A 57 11.69 -20.71 -1.06
C THR A 57 12.75 -19.67 -0.66
N ARG A 58 12.35 -18.50 -0.14
CA ARG A 58 13.24 -17.40 0.22
C ARG A 58 12.91 -16.88 1.61
N LEU A 59 13.93 -16.69 2.44
CA LEU A 59 13.76 -15.99 3.70
C LEU A 59 13.37 -14.52 3.45
N ASP A 60 12.16 -14.14 3.83
CA ASP A 60 11.67 -12.76 3.69
C ASP A 60 10.66 -12.37 4.78
N SER A 61 9.94 -11.27 4.57
CA SER A 61 9.09 -10.69 5.62
C SER A 61 7.82 -11.50 5.87
N ALA A 62 7.41 -12.38 4.94
CA ALA A 62 6.24 -13.24 5.12
C ALA A 62 6.48 -14.32 6.19
N ASP A 63 7.74 -14.66 6.47
CA ASP A 63 8.12 -15.72 7.41
C ASP A 63 8.09 -15.25 8.88
N THR A 64 7.83 -13.96 9.10
CA THR A 64 7.84 -13.38 10.44
C THR A 64 6.66 -13.89 11.27
N VAL A 65 6.95 -14.25 12.52
CA VAL A 65 5.94 -14.49 13.56
C VAL A 65 6.06 -13.45 14.69
N PRO A 66 5.00 -13.17 15.46
CA PRO A 66 5.06 -12.26 16.59
C PRO A 66 6.13 -12.67 17.62
N TYR A 67 6.93 -11.70 18.06
CA TYR A 67 7.96 -11.93 19.07
C TYR A 67 7.36 -12.44 20.39
N GLY A 68 7.99 -13.45 20.99
CA GLY A 68 7.53 -14.06 22.23
C GLY A 68 6.31 -15.00 22.07
N SER A 69 5.83 -15.22 20.86
CA SER A 69 4.79 -16.23 20.59
C SER A 69 5.39 -17.64 20.42
N ASN A 70 4.53 -18.66 20.53
CA ASN A 70 4.86 -20.05 20.19
C ASN A 70 4.59 -20.38 18.71
N LEU A 71 4.21 -19.39 17.90
CA LEU A 71 3.96 -19.56 16.47
C LEU A 71 5.27 -19.80 15.72
N ARG A 72 5.16 -20.49 14.58
CA ARG A 72 6.28 -20.81 13.69
C ARG A 72 5.81 -20.65 12.25
N ASP A 73 6.72 -20.23 11.39
CA ASP A 73 6.54 -20.38 9.94
C ASP A 73 6.43 -21.88 9.59
N GLN A 74 5.40 -22.25 8.84
CA GLN A 74 5.09 -23.61 8.40
C GLN A 74 4.90 -23.71 6.89
N GLN A 75 5.34 -22.71 6.11
CA GLN A 75 5.16 -22.68 4.66
C GLN A 75 5.67 -23.95 3.97
N GLN A 76 6.82 -24.48 4.38
CA GLN A 76 7.41 -25.69 3.79
C GLN A 76 6.54 -26.95 3.93
N ASN A 77 5.67 -27.00 4.93
CA ASN A 77 4.79 -28.13 5.20
C ASN A 77 3.34 -27.84 4.80
N ALA A 78 3.07 -26.66 4.23
CA ALA A 78 1.73 -26.24 3.91
C ALA A 78 1.17 -27.02 2.71
N SER A 79 -0.11 -27.36 2.77
CA SER A 79 -0.82 -28.07 1.70
C SER A 79 -1.52 -27.14 0.71
N ALA A 80 -1.46 -25.84 0.94
CA ALA A 80 -2.09 -24.82 0.12
C ALA A 80 -1.10 -23.73 -0.29
N ASP A 81 -1.39 -23.09 -1.42
CA ASP A 81 -0.66 -21.91 -1.88
C ASP A 81 -1.49 -20.65 -1.65
N VAL A 82 -0.83 -19.57 -1.21
CA VAL A 82 -1.44 -18.27 -0.95
C VAL A 82 -0.83 -17.24 -1.87
N PHE A 83 -1.60 -16.82 -2.86
CA PHE A 83 -1.23 -15.70 -3.73
C PHE A 83 -1.71 -14.38 -3.11
N PHE A 84 -0.79 -13.64 -2.48
CA PHE A 84 -1.12 -12.42 -1.73
C PHE A 84 -0.85 -11.16 -2.55
N VAL A 85 -1.93 -10.47 -2.95
CA VAL A 85 -1.84 -9.16 -3.60
C VAL A 85 -1.86 -8.07 -2.53
N HIS A 86 -0.70 -7.47 -2.28
CA HIS A 86 -0.57 -6.41 -1.29
C HIS A 86 -1.29 -5.11 -1.74
N PRO A 87 -1.78 -4.23 -0.85
CA PRO A 87 -2.19 -2.87 -1.19
C PRO A 87 -1.03 -2.00 -1.72
N THR A 88 -1.36 -0.82 -2.24
CA THR A 88 -0.33 0.19 -2.60
C THR A 88 0.36 0.74 -1.35
N THR A 89 1.68 0.75 -1.38
CA THR A 89 2.55 1.52 -0.49
C THR A 89 3.22 2.69 -1.22
N TYR A 90 2.73 3.04 -2.43
CA TYR A 90 3.25 4.15 -3.21
C TYR A 90 2.57 5.47 -2.83
N TYR A 91 3.15 6.15 -1.84
CA TYR A 91 2.66 7.43 -1.31
C TYR A 91 3.41 8.63 -1.89
N ARG A 92 3.56 8.69 -3.22
CA ARG A 92 4.27 9.79 -3.88
C ARG A 92 3.52 10.27 -5.12
N ARG A 93 3.86 11.49 -5.54
CA ARG A 93 3.30 12.18 -6.72
C ARG A 93 4.25 12.25 -7.92
N LYS A 94 5.37 11.51 -7.90
CA LYS A 94 6.40 11.63 -8.96
C LYS A 94 5.91 11.04 -10.29
N THR A 95 5.25 9.90 -10.21
CA THR A 95 4.73 9.10 -11.33
C THR A 95 3.36 8.55 -10.95
N TRP A 96 2.57 8.13 -11.94
CA TRP A 96 1.30 7.45 -11.68
C TRP A 96 1.51 6.05 -11.14
N ASN A 97 2.55 5.35 -11.59
CA ASN A 97 2.91 4.03 -11.10
C ASN A 97 4.36 4.00 -10.61
N ALA A 98 4.60 3.29 -9.50
CA ALA A 98 5.95 3.00 -9.04
C ALA A 98 6.67 2.05 -10.02
N ALA A 99 7.97 2.28 -10.21
CA ALA A 99 8.83 1.32 -10.87
C ALA A 99 9.06 0.10 -9.95
N LEU A 100 9.33 -1.07 -10.53
CA LEU A 100 9.51 -2.31 -9.76
C LEU A 100 10.75 -2.28 -8.88
N ASP A 101 11.75 -1.50 -9.26
CA ASP A 101 13.01 -1.29 -8.56
C ASP A 101 12.99 -0.06 -7.64
N ASP A 102 11.82 0.56 -7.38
CA ASP A 102 11.72 1.64 -6.40
C ASP A 102 11.99 1.09 -4.99
N GLU A 103 13.23 1.24 -4.53
CA GLU A 103 13.73 0.71 -3.27
C GLU A 103 12.91 1.17 -2.07
N LEU A 104 12.40 2.41 -2.07
CA LEU A 104 11.61 2.90 -0.94
C LEU A 104 10.25 2.22 -0.92
N VAL A 105 9.56 2.16 -2.05
CA VAL A 105 8.26 1.48 -2.15
C VAL A 105 8.42 0.02 -1.73
N ASN A 106 9.44 -0.65 -2.25
CA ASN A 106 9.74 -2.04 -1.93
C ASN A 106 10.01 -2.25 -0.43
N LYS A 107 10.85 -1.40 0.17
CA LYS A 107 11.16 -1.45 1.61
C LYS A 107 9.92 -1.26 2.49
N ILE A 108 9.01 -0.36 2.11
CA ILE A 108 7.74 -0.14 2.83
C ILE A 108 6.81 -1.35 2.63
N THR A 109 6.64 -1.82 1.40
CA THR A 109 5.86 -3.03 1.08
C THR A 109 6.31 -4.19 1.96
N ASP A 110 7.61 -4.47 2.02
CA ASP A 110 8.17 -5.60 2.75
C ASP A 110 7.97 -5.46 4.27
N ARG A 111 8.35 -4.30 4.84
CA ARG A 111 8.32 -4.10 6.30
C ARG A 111 6.93 -3.92 6.89
N GLU A 112 6.01 -3.36 6.11
CA GLU A 112 4.68 -3.02 6.60
C GLU A 112 3.68 -4.06 6.15
N VAL A 113 3.50 -4.24 4.85
CA VAL A 113 2.36 -5.00 4.33
C VAL A 113 2.66 -6.49 4.31
N ILE A 114 3.81 -6.89 3.77
CA ILE A 114 4.19 -8.31 3.75
C ILE A 114 4.37 -8.81 5.20
N ARG A 115 5.15 -8.09 6.01
CA ARG A 115 5.40 -8.48 7.41
C ARG A 115 4.14 -8.53 8.28
N LYS A 116 3.19 -7.61 8.14
CA LYS A 116 2.07 -7.48 9.08
C LYS A 116 0.76 -8.06 8.56
N GLN A 117 0.64 -8.27 7.25
CA GLN A 117 -0.60 -8.77 6.63
C GLN A 117 -0.39 -10.11 5.93
N ALA A 118 0.65 -10.25 5.09
CA ALA A 118 0.88 -11.52 4.38
C ALA A 118 1.30 -12.63 5.35
N SER A 119 2.12 -12.31 6.35
CA SER A 119 2.64 -13.28 7.32
C SER A 119 1.58 -14.04 8.12
N VAL A 120 0.34 -13.54 8.21
CA VAL A 120 -0.75 -14.25 8.89
C VAL A 120 -1.02 -15.64 8.29
N PHE A 121 -0.66 -15.82 7.01
CA PHE A 121 -0.88 -17.06 6.28
C PHE A 121 0.28 -18.07 6.41
N ASN A 122 1.41 -17.72 7.03
CA ASN A 122 2.62 -18.56 7.00
C ASN A 122 2.48 -19.87 7.79
N ALA A 123 1.44 -20.01 8.61
CA ALA A 123 1.09 -21.26 9.28
C ALA A 123 0.22 -22.20 8.40
N ALA A 124 -0.38 -21.70 7.32
CA ALA A 124 -1.43 -22.39 6.57
C ALA A 124 -1.13 -22.55 5.07
N GLY A 125 -0.27 -21.72 4.49
CA GLY A 125 -0.01 -21.74 3.05
C GLY A 125 1.37 -21.21 2.67
N GLN A 126 1.90 -21.72 1.57
CA GLN A 126 3.09 -21.20 0.88
C GLN A 126 2.77 -19.82 0.30
N ILE A 127 3.43 -18.76 0.76
CA ILE A 127 3.07 -17.38 0.38
C ILE A 127 3.86 -16.93 -0.85
N TYR A 128 3.11 -16.51 -1.88
CA TYR A 128 3.62 -15.88 -3.08
C TYR A 128 3.06 -14.46 -3.15
N ALA A 129 3.92 -13.44 -3.04
CA ALA A 129 3.50 -12.04 -3.15
C ALA A 129 4.30 -11.34 -4.26
N PRO A 130 3.69 -11.04 -5.43
CA PRO A 130 4.40 -10.42 -6.54
C PRO A 130 4.68 -8.93 -6.25
N ARG A 131 5.83 -8.42 -6.72
CA ARG A 131 6.00 -6.98 -6.93
C ARG A 131 5.30 -6.61 -8.23
N TYR A 132 4.52 -5.54 -8.21
CA TYR A 132 3.83 -5.03 -9.39
C TYR A 132 3.96 -3.50 -9.45
N ARG A 133 3.59 -2.92 -10.59
CA ARG A 133 3.58 -1.46 -10.76
C ARG A 133 2.48 -0.85 -9.90
N GLN A 134 2.82 -0.41 -8.70
CA GLN A 134 1.84 0.10 -7.75
C GLN A 134 1.36 1.48 -8.20
N ALA A 135 0.05 1.64 -8.42
CA ALA A 135 -0.51 2.96 -8.65
C ALA A 135 -0.32 3.85 -7.40
N THR A 136 -0.07 5.14 -7.60
CA THR A 136 -0.01 6.10 -6.49
C THR A 136 -1.31 6.03 -5.70
N LEU A 137 -1.24 6.17 -4.37
CA LEU A 137 -2.42 6.13 -3.50
C LEU A 137 -3.53 7.09 -3.96
N TYR A 138 -3.18 8.20 -4.63
CA TYR A 138 -4.17 9.11 -5.21
C TYR A 138 -5.12 8.44 -6.20
N ALA A 139 -4.71 7.38 -6.90
CA ALA A 139 -5.54 6.71 -7.91
C ALA A 139 -6.80 6.02 -7.34
N PHE A 140 -6.90 5.90 -6.02
CA PHE A 140 -8.01 5.24 -5.33
C PHE A 140 -9.01 6.24 -4.69
N PHE A 141 -8.85 7.55 -4.91
CA PHE A 141 -9.70 8.62 -4.38
C PHE A 141 -10.01 9.68 -5.45
#